data_AF-A0AAE1VPI7-F1
#
_entry.id   AF-A0AAE1VPI7-F1
#
_cell.length_a   1.000
_cell.length_b   1.000
_cell.length_c   1.000
_cell.angle_alpha   90.00
_cell.angle_beta   90.00
_cell.angle_gamma   90.00
#
_symmetry.space_group_name_H-M   'P 1'
#
loop_
_entity.id
_entity.type
_entity.pdbx_description
1 polymer ?
#
loop_
_entity_poly.entity_id
_entity_poly.type
_entity_poly.pdbx_seq_one_letter_code
_entity_poly.pdbx_strand_id
1 'polypeptide(L)'
;MEDLSPSNSGDEIKTRRQKALDDLKLYYQMEDEMFELDIHLSHVRTTVQSAKTLMEILRNSAADQIINIDKYFSALSLSCIRKEFKEQGFFIIKRLREDPKHVIPQILLQLEPKEEELIKSKENLNNNWRETLEQKQKSMTITA
;
A
#
# COMPACT_ATOMS: atom_id res chain seq x y z
N MET A 1 -15.55 -60.54 -19.05
CA MET A 1 -16.58 -59.61 -18.57
C MET A 1 -15.92 -58.79 -17.48
N GLU A 2 -15.66 -57.51 -17.80
CA GLU A 2 -15.38 -56.35 -16.92
C GLU A 2 -14.31 -56.50 -15.82
N ASP A 3 -13.43 -55.53 -15.56
CA ASP A 3 -12.87 -54.40 -16.29
C ASP A 3 -11.67 -53.99 -15.40
N LEU A 4 -10.44 -54.10 -15.88
CA LEU A 4 -9.27 -53.63 -15.14
C LEU A 4 -9.08 -52.16 -15.51
N SER A 5 -9.56 -51.25 -14.67
CA SER A 5 -9.36 -49.79 -14.82
C SER A 5 -8.15 -49.30 -14.02
N PRO A 6 -7.01 -48.97 -14.65
CA PRO A 6 -5.94 -48.20 -14.01
C PRO A 6 -6.08 -46.73 -14.42
N SER A 7 -7.08 -46.01 -13.89
CA SER A 7 -7.26 -44.56 -14.18
C SER A 7 -7.20 -43.64 -12.95
N ASN A 8 -7.29 -44.17 -11.72
CA ASN A 8 -7.54 -43.32 -10.55
C ASN A 8 -6.30 -42.59 -10.00
N SER A 9 -5.10 -43.18 -10.09
CA SER A 9 -3.88 -42.61 -9.49
C SER A 9 -3.37 -41.35 -10.20
N GLY A 10 -3.47 -41.30 -11.53
CA GLY A 10 -2.96 -40.17 -12.32
C GLY A 10 -3.80 -38.89 -12.13
N ASP A 11 -5.11 -39.04 -11.98
CA ASP A 11 -6.03 -37.92 -11.84
C ASP A 11 -6.01 -37.35 -10.41
N GLU A 12 -5.81 -38.19 -9.39
CA GLU A 12 -5.53 -37.73 -8.03
C GLU A 12 -4.23 -36.92 -7.94
N ILE A 13 -3.15 -37.36 -8.59
CA ILE A 13 -1.87 -36.64 -8.61
C ILE A 13 -2.01 -35.29 -9.31
N LYS A 14 -2.68 -35.24 -10.47
CA LYS A 14 -2.96 -33.98 -11.18
C LYS A 14 -3.80 -33.04 -10.33
N THR A 15 -4.85 -33.54 -9.67
CA THR A 15 -5.72 -32.75 -8.79
C THR A 15 -4.95 -32.16 -7.61
N ARG A 16 -4.09 -32.96 -6.96
CA ARG A 16 -3.22 -32.48 -5.87
C ARG A 16 -2.23 -31.42 -6.34
N ARG A 17 -1.63 -31.62 -7.53
CA ARG A 17 -0.70 -30.64 -8.12
C ARG A 17 -1.41 -29.33 -8.48
N GLN A 18 -2.62 -29.41 -9.02
CA GLN A 18 -3.42 -28.23 -9.36
C GLN A 18 -3.79 -27.46 -8.09
N LYS A 19 -4.27 -28.14 -7.05
CA LYS A 19 -4.57 -27.53 -5.76
C LYS A 19 -3.34 -26.82 -5.16
N ALA A 20 -2.18 -27.46 -5.16
CA ALA A 20 -0.95 -26.85 -4.67
C ALA A 20 -0.55 -25.59 -5.48
N LEU A 21 -0.79 -25.59 -6.79
CA LEU A 21 -0.55 -24.43 -7.64
C LEU A 21 -1.52 -23.28 -7.32
N ASP A 22 -2.79 -23.59 -7.09
CA ASP A 22 -3.81 -22.60 -6.71
C ASP A 22 -3.53 -22.02 -5.31
N ASP A 23 -3.04 -22.83 -4.38
CA ASP A 23 -2.59 -22.41 -3.04
C ASP A 23 -1.41 -21.43 -3.13
N LEU A 24 -0.42 -21.76 -3.96
CA LEU A 24 0.75 -20.91 -4.18
C LEU A 24 0.35 -19.58 -4.84
N LYS A 25 -0.55 -19.63 -5.83
CA LYS A 25 -1.05 -18.42 -6.50
C LYS A 25 -1.78 -17.50 -5.51
N LEU A 26 -2.61 -18.06 -4.64
CA LEU A 26 -3.31 -17.29 -3.61
C LEU A 26 -2.34 -16.61 -2.64
N TYR A 27 -1.29 -17.32 -2.23
CA TYR A 27 -0.25 -16.78 -1.36
C TYR A 27 0.46 -15.59 -2.00
N TYR A 28 0.88 -15.70 -3.26
CA TYR A 28 1.55 -14.60 -3.95
C TYR A 28 0.64 -13.39 -4.15
N GLN A 29 -0.65 -13.59 -4.46
CA GLN A 29 -1.61 -12.50 -4.53
C GLN A 29 -1.73 -11.76 -3.19
N MET A 30 -1.80 -12.50 -2.09
CA MET A 30 -1.84 -11.91 -0.74
C MET A 30 -0.55 -11.13 -0.42
N GLU A 31 0.61 -11.68 -0.75
CA GLU A 31 1.90 -11.04 -0.54
C GLU A 31 2.03 -9.74 -1.34
N ASP A 32 1.68 -9.78 -2.63
CA ASP A 32 1.74 -8.61 -3.51
C ASP A 32 0.81 -7.49 -3.03
N GLU A 33 -0.45 -7.80 -2.71
CA GLU A 33 -1.41 -6.78 -2.24
C GLU A 33 -0.97 -6.14 -0.90
N MET A 34 -0.45 -6.95 0.04
CA MET A 34 0.07 -6.44 1.30
C MET A 34 1.30 -5.55 1.09
N PHE A 35 2.20 -5.98 0.21
CA PHE A 35 3.41 -5.25 -0.11
C PHE A 35 3.11 -3.89 -0.76
N GLU A 36 2.22 -3.86 -1.76
CA GLU A 36 1.83 -2.62 -2.42
C GLU A 36 1.27 -1.60 -1.43
N LEU A 37 0.39 -2.05 -0.53
CA LEU A 37 -0.21 -1.20 0.47
C LEU A 37 0.81 -0.71 1.51
N ASP A 38 1.76 -1.57 1.92
CA ASP A 38 2.82 -1.20 2.84
C ASP A 38 3.80 -0.19 2.25
N ILE A 39 4.14 -0.34 0.98
CA ILE A 39 4.96 0.62 0.25
C ILE A 39 4.23 1.97 0.14
N HIS A 40 2.93 1.96 -0.18
CA HIS A 40 2.13 3.19 -0.24
C HIS A 40 2.08 3.89 1.12
N LEU A 41 1.73 3.15 2.19
CA LEU A 41 1.69 3.67 3.55
C LEU A 41 3.05 4.23 3.99
N SER A 42 4.14 3.54 3.68
CA SER A 42 5.49 4.01 3.99
C SER A 42 5.84 5.34 3.30
N HIS A 43 5.49 5.47 2.01
CA HIS A 43 5.69 6.73 1.29
C HIS A 43 4.84 7.88 1.85
N VAL A 44 3.57 7.63 2.16
CA VAL A 44 2.68 8.65 2.76
C VAL A 44 3.22 9.07 4.13
N ARG A 45 3.54 8.12 5.02
CA ARG A 45 4.13 8.39 6.34
C ARG A 45 5.40 9.22 6.27
N THR A 46 6.33 8.82 5.42
CA THR A 46 7.60 9.55 5.25
C THR A 46 7.33 10.97 4.78
N THR A 47 6.37 11.15 3.87
CA THR A 47 5.99 12.46 3.35
C THR A 47 5.30 13.33 4.39
N VAL A 48 4.40 12.78 5.19
CA VAL A 48 3.75 13.46 6.32
C VAL A 48 4.80 13.91 7.34
N GLN A 49 5.76 13.05 7.68
CA GLN A 49 6.83 13.38 8.63
C GLN A 49 7.73 14.51 8.09
N SER A 50 8.11 14.47 6.82
CA SER A 50 8.85 15.56 6.16
C SER A 50 8.05 16.88 6.16
N ALA A 51 6.74 16.82 5.89
CA ALA A 51 5.87 17.99 5.88
C ALA A 51 5.69 18.62 7.27
N LYS A 52 5.52 17.80 8.31
CA LYS A 52 5.51 18.25 9.72
C LYS A 52 6.81 18.96 10.05
N THR A 53 7.93 18.26 9.86
CA THR A 53 9.27 18.80 10.12
C THR A 53 9.49 20.16 9.44
N LEU A 54 9.09 20.29 8.18
CA LEU A 54 9.20 21.55 7.46
C LEU A 54 8.24 22.61 8.03
N MET A 55 7.02 22.25 8.43
CA MET A 55 6.07 23.16 9.09
C MET A 55 6.64 23.75 10.38
N GLU A 56 7.29 22.94 11.22
CA GLU A 56 7.93 23.46 12.44
C GLU A 56 9.07 24.43 12.14
N ILE A 57 9.88 24.16 11.11
CA ILE A 57 10.96 25.04 10.67
C ILE A 57 10.40 26.35 10.12
N LEU A 58 9.35 26.27 9.29
CA LEU A 58 8.67 27.42 8.72
C LEU A 58 8.07 28.32 9.80
N ARG A 59 7.54 27.74 10.89
CA ARG A 59 7.00 28.49 12.04
C ARG A 59 8.06 29.35 12.75
N ASN A 60 9.31 28.91 12.75
CA ASN A 60 10.42 29.61 13.40
C ASN A 60 11.24 30.46 12.40
N SER A 61 10.92 30.40 11.11
CA SER A 61 11.62 31.15 10.06
C SER A 61 11.12 32.58 9.93
N ALA A 62 12.02 33.52 9.61
CA ALA A 62 11.62 34.88 9.25
C ALA A 62 10.72 34.88 8.00
N ALA A 63 9.88 35.91 7.83
CA ALA A 63 8.94 36.01 6.72
C ALA A 63 9.64 35.82 5.35
N ASP A 64 10.80 36.44 5.17
CA ASP A 64 11.53 36.51 3.89
C ASP A 64 12.61 35.41 3.73
N GLN A 65 12.65 34.43 4.63
CA GLN A 65 13.65 33.37 4.55
C GLN A 65 13.35 32.43 3.36
N ILE A 66 14.27 32.37 2.40
CA ILE A 66 14.20 31.43 1.28
C ILE A 66 14.48 30.01 1.81
N ILE A 67 13.51 29.12 1.63
CA ILE A 67 13.64 27.71 2.02
C ILE A 67 13.72 26.82 0.78
N ASN A 68 14.81 26.05 0.69
CA ASN A 68 14.93 25.01 -0.31
C ASN A 68 14.21 23.74 0.15
N ILE A 69 13.06 23.44 -0.46
CA ILE A 69 12.23 22.26 -0.12
C ILE A 69 12.91 20.92 -0.41
N ASP A 70 13.85 20.88 -1.37
CA ASP A 70 14.53 19.65 -1.78
C ASP A 70 15.51 19.15 -0.68
N LYS A 71 15.77 19.98 0.34
CA LYS A 71 16.48 19.56 1.57
C LYS A 71 15.60 18.78 2.56
N TYR A 72 14.28 18.88 2.42
CA TYR A 72 13.30 18.32 3.38
C TYR A 72 12.50 17.18 2.78
N PHE A 73 12.23 17.26 1.48
CA PHE A 73 11.52 16.21 0.74
C PHE A 73 12.48 15.44 -0.15
N SER A 74 12.47 14.12 0.00
CA SER A 74 13.11 13.23 -0.98
C SER A 74 12.35 13.27 -2.31
N ALA A 75 13.00 12.79 -3.38
CA ALA A 75 12.33 12.61 -4.68
C ALA A 75 11.09 11.71 -4.57
N LEU A 76 11.13 10.69 -3.71
CA LEU A 76 9.99 9.82 -3.43
C LEU A 76 8.86 10.56 -2.74
N SER A 77 9.17 11.44 -1.78
CA SER A 77 8.15 12.24 -1.09
C SER A 77 7.49 13.26 -2.03
N LEU A 78 8.26 13.92 -2.89
CA LEU A 78 7.70 14.80 -3.93
C LEU A 78 6.86 14.02 -4.95
N SER A 79 7.28 12.80 -5.31
CA SER A 79 6.46 11.91 -6.14
C SER A 79 5.19 11.47 -5.42
N CYS A 80 5.23 11.21 -4.11
CA CYS A 80 4.07 10.86 -3.31
C CYS A 80 3.06 12.01 -3.33
N ILE A 81 3.48 13.24 -3.04
CA ILE A 81 2.63 14.44 -3.13
C ILE A 81 2.00 14.54 -4.53
N ARG A 82 2.80 14.39 -5.60
CA ARG A 82 2.26 14.45 -6.96
C ARG A 82 1.17 13.40 -7.21
N LYS A 83 1.37 12.17 -6.74
CA LYS A 83 0.42 11.06 -6.92
C LYS A 83 -0.87 11.29 -6.12
N GLU A 84 -0.76 11.67 -4.84
CA GLU A 84 -1.93 11.87 -3.98
C GLU A 84 -2.80 13.05 -4.43
N PHE A 85 -2.19 14.11 -4.96
CA PHE A 85 -2.89 15.28 -5.48
C PHE A 85 -3.34 15.14 -6.95
N LYS A 86 -3.09 13.99 -7.59
CA LYS A 86 -3.56 13.62 -8.95
C LYS A 86 -3.27 14.73 -9.98
N GLU A 87 -4.29 15.19 -10.71
CA GLU A 87 -4.19 16.26 -11.72
C GLU A 87 -3.59 17.57 -11.18
N GLN A 88 -3.82 17.87 -9.90
CA GLN A 88 -3.29 19.07 -9.25
C GLN A 88 -1.86 18.88 -8.75
N GLY A 89 -1.32 17.66 -8.76
CA GLY A 89 -0.04 17.33 -8.16
C GLY A 89 1.14 18.14 -8.71
N PHE A 90 1.19 18.39 -10.02
CA PHE A 90 2.22 19.25 -10.60
C PHE A 90 2.16 20.68 -10.04
N PHE A 91 0.96 21.24 -9.91
CA PHE A 91 0.73 22.59 -9.44
C PHE A 91 1.05 22.74 -7.95
N ILE A 92 0.69 21.74 -7.14
CA ILE A 92 1.03 21.71 -5.72
C ILE A 92 2.54 21.68 -5.52
N ILE A 93 3.27 20.86 -6.28
CA ILE A 93 4.74 20.84 -6.22
C ILE A 93 5.35 22.17 -6.66
N LYS A 94 4.80 22.82 -7.70
CA LYS A 94 5.26 24.15 -8.13
C LYS A 94 5.03 25.19 -7.03
N ARG A 95 3.81 25.28 -6.49
CA ARG A 95 3.49 26.19 -5.39
C ARG A 95 4.29 25.90 -4.13
N LEU A 96 4.56 24.63 -3.83
CA LEU A 96 5.39 24.24 -2.68
C LEU A 96 6.79 24.84 -2.76
N ARG A 97 7.35 25.00 -3.97
CA ARG A 97 8.65 25.67 -4.17
C ARG A 97 8.57 27.18 -4.06
N GLU A 98 7.44 27.76 -4.44
CA GLU A 98 7.22 29.22 -4.44
C GLU A 98 6.83 29.74 -3.05
N ASP A 99 5.97 29.02 -2.35
CA ASP A 99 5.39 29.42 -1.07
C ASP A 99 5.13 28.21 -0.15
N PRO A 100 6.19 27.65 0.47
CA PRO A 100 6.05 26.49 1.35
C PRO A 100 5.14 26.75 2.56
N LYS A 101 5.12 27.98 3.09
CA LYS A 101 4.35 28.35 4.29
C LYS A 101 2.85 28.12 4.09
N HIS A 102 2.32 28.49 2.93
CA HIS A 102 0.90 28.35 2.63
C HIS A 102 0.53 26.96 2.11
N VAL A 103 1.45 26.24 1.47
CA VAL A 103 1.16 24.95 0.83
C VAL A 103 1.30 23.78 1.80
N ILE A 104 2.24 23.83 2.74
CA ILE A 104 2.47 22.72 3.68
C ILE A 104 1.23 22.34 4.51
N PRO A 105 0.45 23.29 5.06
CA PRO A 105 -0.81 22.95 5.74
C PRO A 105 -1.80 22.20 4.84
N GLN A 106 -1.86 22.53 3.55
CA GLN A 106 -2.74 21.85 2.59
C GLN A 106 -2.27 20.41 2.32
N ILE A 107 -0.95 20.21 2.24
CA ILE A 107 -0.35 18.87 2.10
C ILE A 107 -0.71 18.00 3.31
N LEU A 108 -0.54 18.53 4.52
CA LEU A 108 -0.89 17.80 5.76
C LEU A 108 -2.38 17.48 5.83
N LEU A 109 -3.25 18.45 5.53
CA LEU A 109 -4.71 18.27 5.53
C LEU A 109 -5.18 17.13 4.62
N GLN A 110 -4.46 16.86 3.52
CA GLN A 110 -4.77 15.77 2.61
C GLN A 110 -4.09 14.44 2.98
N LEU A 111 -2.82 14.48 3.40
CA LEU A 111 -2.03 13.25 3.61
C LEU A 111 -2.27 12.60 4.97
N GLU A 112 -2.58 13.35 6.02
CA GLU A 112 -2.89 12.78 7.34
C GLU A 112 -4.13 11.87 7.34
N PRO A 113 -5.31 12.30 6.84
CA PRO A 113 -6.46 11.39 6.75
C PRO A 113 -6.19 10.23 5.78
N LYS A 114 -5.36 10.44 4.76
CA LYS A 114 -4.95 9.38 3.84
C LYS A 114 -4.09 8.32 4.52
N GLU A 115 -3.19 8.73 5.41
CA GLU A 115 -2.41 7.80 6.24
C GLU A 115 -3.34 6.92 7.09
N GLU A 116 -4.32 7.54 7.76
CA GLU A 116 -5.30 6.80 8.57
C GLU A 116 -6.16 5.85 7.73
N GLU A 117 -6.58 6.27 6.54
CA GLU A 117 -7.29 5.43 5.58
C GLU A 117 -6.45 4.21 5.18
N LEU A 118 -5.17 4.40 4.86
CA LEU A 118 -4.27 3.31 4.48
C LEU A 118 -4.01 2.32 5.62
N ILE A 119 -3.90 2.80 6.87
CA ILE A 119 -3.80 1.95 8.06
C ILE A 119 -5.05 1.07 8.19
N LYS A 120 -6.25 1.66 8.08
CA LYS A 120 -7.52 0.91 8.15
C LYS A 120 -7.64 -0.08 7.00
N SER A 121 -7.27 0.33 5.78
CA SER A 121 -7.25 -0.55 4.61
C SER A 121 -6.32 -1.75 4.82
N LYS A 122 -5.16 -1.55 5.47
CA LYS A 122 -4.23 -2.65 5.78
C LYS A 122 -4.82 -3.63 6.77
N GLU A 123 -5.45 -3.14 7.83
CA GLU A 123 -6.13 -3.97 8.81
C GLU A 123 -7.26 -4.79 8.18
N ASN A 124 -8.09 -4.14 7.37
CA ASN A 124 -9.18 -4.80 6.65
C ASN A 124 -8.66 -5.86 5.68
N LEU A 125 -7.62 -5.55 4.90
CA LEU A 125 -7.02 -6.49 3.97
C LEU A 125 -6.46 -7.72 4.70
N ASN A 126 -5.75 -7.52 5.80
CA ASN A 126 -5.22 -8.61 6.63
C ASN A 126 -6.35 -9.49 7.21
N ASN A 127 -7.47 -8.89 7.61
CA ASN A 127 -8.64 -9.64 8.09
C ASN A 127 -9.29 -10.46 6.97
N ASN A 128 -9.49 -9.86 5.79
CA ASN A 128 -10.04 -10.57 4.62
C ASN A 128 -9.18 -11.77 4.22
N TRP A 129 -7.85 -11.60 4.23
CA TRP A 129 -6.92 -12.68 3.95
C TRP A 129 -6.98 -13.79 5.00
N ARG A 130 -7.06 -13.45 6.28
CA ARG A 130 -7.25 -14.42 7.36
C ARG A 130 -8.54 -15.22 7.16
N GLU A 131 -9.66 -14.55 6.89
CA GLU A 131 -10.95 -15.20 6.64
C GLU A 131 -10.90 -16.13 5.42
N THR A 132 -10.25 -15.69 4.33
CA THR A 132 -10.08 -16.49 3.12
C THR A 132 -9.30 -17.78 3.40
N LEU A 133 -8.20 -17.68 4.16
CA LEU A 133 -7.39 -18.83 4.57
C LEU A 133 -8.16 -19.76 5.51
N GLU A 134 -8.93 -19.22 6.45
CA GLU A 134 -9.79 -20.01 7.35
C GLU A 134 -10.89 -20.77 6.61
N GLN A 135 -11.57 -20.12 5.67
CA GLN A 135 -12.61 -20.76 4.85
C GLN A 135 -12.01 -21.92 4.05
N LYS A 136 -10.84 -21.70 3.44
CA LYS A 136 -10.11 -22.73 2.70
C LYS A 136 -9.70 -23.90 3.59
N GLN A 137 -9.22 -23.63 4.80
CA GLN A 137 -8.89 -24.66 5.79
C GLN A 137 -10.14 -25.48 6.18
N LYS A 138 -11.28 -24.82 6.41
CA LYS A 138 -12.56 -25.48 6.74
C LYS A 138 -13.04 -26.37 5.59
N SER A 139 -12.92 -25.93 4.33
CA SER A 139 -13.25 -26.76 3.17
C SER A 139 -12.36 -28.01 3.08
N MET A 140 -11.11 -27.94 3.53
CA MET A 140 -10.23 -29.11 3.57
C MET A 140 -10.63 -30.11 4.66
N THR A 141 -11.04 -29.67 5.85
CA THR A 141 -11.48 -30.56 6.94
C THR A 141 -12.86 -31.17 6.73
N ILE A 142 -13.75 -30.54 5.95
CA ILE A 142 -15.08 -31.11 5.62
C ILE A 142 -14.99 -32.19 4.53
N THR A 143 -13.91 -32.19 3.73
CA THR A 143 -13.72 -33.12 2.60
C THR A 143 -12.81 -34.31 2.94
N ALA A 144 -12.31 -34.41 4.18
CA ALA A 144 -11.42 -35.47 4.67
C ALA A 144 -12.18 -36.41 5.62
#